data_AF-A0A847GR78-F1
#
_entry.id   AF-A0A847GR78-F1
#
_cell.length_a   1.000
_cell.length_b   1.000
_cell.length_c   1.000
_cell.angle_alpha   90.00
_cell.angle_beta   90.00
_cell.angle_gamma   90.00
#
_symmetry.space_group_name_H-M   'P 1'
#
loop_
_entity.id
_entity.type
_entity.pdbx_description
1 polymer ?
#
loop_
_entity_poly.entity_id
_entity_poly.type
_entity_poly.pdbx_seq_one_letter_code
_entity_poly.pdbx_strand_id
1 'polypeptide(L)'
;MDHEPPPAPEPAPGQFRCPTCGARQDWSDVCRRCKCDLSLTVAAHRRRSQLRTRCLAHLRADRLDAALSAATELHALTPDDDATRLLAVARLLHGDYAAALQLLAGEKLDLPSVRSGHGT
;
A
#
# COMPACT_ATOMS: atom_id res chain seq x y z
N MET A 1 -21.56 18.94 -23.95
CA MET A 1 -21.41 18.64 -22.51
C MET A 1 -21.01 17.18 -22.43
N ASP A 2 -19.70 16.94 -22.51
CA ASP A 2 -19.12 15.60 -22.41
C ASP A 2 -19.18 15.18 -20.95
N HIS A 3 -20.14 14.33 -20.62
CA HIS A 3 -20.29 13.79 -19.28
C HIS A 3 -19.24 12.68 -19.13
N GLU A 4 -18.12 12.98 -18.47
CA GLU A 4 -17.16 11.96 -18.06
C GLU A 4 -17.90 10.94 -17.17
N PRO A 5 -17.86 9.63 -17.50
CA PRO A 5 -18.51 8.62 -16.68
C PRO A 5 -17.83 8.58 -15.31
N PRO A 6 -18.60 8.43 -14.21
CA PRO A 6 -18.04 8.37 -12.87
C PRO A 6 -17.03 7.21 -12.76
N PRO A 7 -15.93 7.38 -11.99
CA PRO A 7 -14.96 6.32 -11.78
C PRO A 7 -15.69 5.08 -11.26
N ALA A 8 -15.37 3.93 -11.87
CA ALA A 8 -16.08 2.69 -11.56
C ALA A 8 -15.97 2.41 -10.05
N PRO A 9 -17.08 2.02 -9.37
CA PRO A 9 -17.08 1.86 -7.93
C PRO A 9 -15.97 0.91 -7.49
N GLU A 10 -15.21 1.32 -6.47
CA GLU A 10 -14.16 0.50 -5.88
C GLU A 10 -14.71 -0.89 -5.56
N PRO A 11 -13.97 -1.96 -5.86
CA PRO A 11 -14.45 -3.31 -5.59
C PRO A 11 -14.73 -3.46 -4.10
N ALA A 12 -15.89 -4.06 -3.79
CA ALA A 12 -16.22 -4.43 -2.42
C ALA A 12 -15.08 -5.29 -1.81
N PRO A 13 -14.83 -5.21 -0.49
CA PRO A 13 -13.78 -5.99 0.14
C PRO A 13 -13.97 -7.48 -0.18
N GLY A 14 -13.00 -8.06 -0.92
CA GLY A 14 -13.04 -9.45 -1.39
C GLY A 14 -13.20 -9.62 -2.90
N GLN A 15 -13.53 -8.57 -3.66
CA GLN A 15 -13.61 -8.62 -5.12
C GLN A 15 -12.35 -8.11 -5.80
N PHE A 16 -12.03 -8.73 -6.94
CA PHE A 16 -10.86 -8.47 -7.77
C PHE A 16 -11.28 -8.33 -9.24
N ARG A 17 -10.57 -7.49 -9.99
CA ARG A 17 -10.73 -7.36 -11.44
C ARG A 17 -9.62 -8.13 -12.14
N CYS A 18 -9.98 -9.06 -13.00
CA CYS A 18 -9.02 -9.77 -13.84
C CYS A 18 -8.23 -8.76 -14.70
N PRO A 19 -6.89 -8.78 -14.70
CA PRO A 19 -6.07 -7.84 -15.46
C PRO A 19 -6.14 -8.09 -16.97
N THR A 20 -6.54 -9.30 -17.38
CA THR A 20 -6.65 -9.69 -18.79
C THR A 20 -7.97 -9.26 -19.42
N CYS A 21 -9.10 -9.50 -18.74
CA CYS A 21 -10.44 -9.29 -19.32
C CYS A 21 -11.32 -8.30 -18.55
N GLY A 22 -10.84 -7.74 -17.44
CA GLY A 22 -11.57 -6.78 -16.61
C GLY A 22 -12.75 -7.35 -15.81
N ALA A 23 -13.03 -8.65 -15.90
CA ALA A 23 -14.12 -9.29 -15.18
C ALA A 23 -13.94 -9.13 -13.66
N ARG A 24 -14.98 -8.61 -12.99
CA ARG A 24 -15.07 -8.60 -11.52
C ARG A 24 -15.43 -10.00 -11.03
N GLN A 25 -14.73 -10.50 -10.01
CA GLN A 25 -14.91 -11.82 -9.42
C GLN A 25 -14.30 -11.87 -8.02
N ASP A 26 -14.64 -12.89 -7.24
CA ASP A 26 -13.90 -13.19 -6.01
C ASP A 26 -12.48 -13.66 -6.32
N TRP A 27 -11.61 -13.59 -5.32
CA TRP A 27 -10.25 -14.12 -5.44
C TRP A 27 -10.26 -15.61 -5.76
N SER A 28 -9.71 -15.96 -6.92
CA SER A 28 -9.60 -17.32 -7.44
C SER A 28 -8.36 -17.39 -8.31
N ASP A 29 -7.70 -18.56 -8.31
CA ASP A 29 -6.52 -18.82 -9.12
C ASP A 29 -6.83 -18.87 -10.62
N VAL A 30 -8.11 -18.90 -11.01
CA VAL A 30 -8.53 -18.90 -12.43
C VAL A 30 -9.62 -17.86 -12.65
N CYS A 31 -9.52 -17.09 -13.74
CA CYS A 31 -10.57 -16.16 -14.13
C CYS A 31 -11.85 -16.88 -14.55
N ARG A 32 -13.00 -16.48 -13.99
CA ARG A 32 -14.30 -17.08 -14.35
C ARG A 32 -14.69 -16.87 -15.82
N ARG A 33 -14.27 -15.76 -16.43
CA ARG A 33 -14.62 -15.37 -17.81
C ARG A 33 -13.59 -15.86 -18.83
N CYS A 34 -12.35 -15.37 -18.77
CA CYS A 34 -11.33 -15.68 -19.78
C CYS A 34 -10.51 -16.95 -19.48
N LYS A 35 -10.70 -17.57 -18.31
CA LYS A 35 -9.96 -18.77 -17.87
C LYS A 35 -8.43 -18.59 -17.76
N CYS A 36 -7.93 -17.35 -17.79
CA CYS A 36 -6.52 -17.08 -17.51
C CYS A 36 -6.16 -17.53 -16.09
N ASP A 37 -4.94 -18.02 -15.92
CA ASP A 37 -4.32 -18.28 -14.63
C ASP A 37 -4.06 -16.95 -13.90
N LEU A 38 -4.44 -16.89 -12.63
CA LEU A 38 -4.34 -15.76 -11.72
C LEU A 38 -3.60 -16.14 -10.43
N SER A 39 -3.02 -17.35 -10.36
CA SER A 39 -2.33 -17.88 -9.19
C SER A 39 -1.27 -16.91 -8.64
N LEU A 40 -0.46 -16.30 -9.51
CA LEU A 40 0.54 -15.30 -9.11
C LEU A 40 -0.10 -14.03 -8.52
N THR A 41 -1.21 -13.56 -9.09
CA THR A 41 -1.90 -12.37 -8.58
C THR A 41 -2.53 -12.65 -7.22
N VAL A 42 -3.15 -13.81 -7.05
CA VAL A 42 -3.70 -14.28 -5.77
C VAL A 42 -2.59 -14.44 -4.73
N ALA A 43 -1.46 -15.04 -5.10
CA ALA A 43 -0.31 -15.22 -4.22
C ALA A 43 0.27 -13.89 -3.75
N ALA A 44 0.46 -12.92 -4.65
CA ALA A 44 0.91 -11.58 -4.32
C ALA A 44 -0.05 -10.88 -3.34
N HIS A 45 -1.37 -10.95 -3.60
CA HIS A 45 -2.37 -10.37 -2.71
C HIS A 45 -2.35 -11.01 -1.31
N ARG A 46 -2.27 -12.35 -1.23
CA ARG A 46 -2.13 -13.08 0.04
C ARG A 46 -0.85 -12.68 0.77
N ARG A 47 0.28 -12.57 0.06
CA ARG A 47 1.57 -12.18 0.63
C ARG A 47 1.51 -10.77 1.22
N ARG A 48 0.94 -9.81 0.49
CA ARG A 48 0.71 -8.43 0.98
C ARG A 48 -0.06 -8.42 2.31
N SER A 49 -1.19 -9.12 2.36
CA SER A 49 -2.05 -9.20 3.56
C SER A 49 -1.34 -9.87 4.75
N GLN A 50 -0.54 -10.91 4.49
CA GLN A 50 0.27 -11.58 5.52
C GLN A 50 1.37 -10.67 6.06
N LEU A 51 2.10 -9.96 5.19
CA LEU A 51 3.18 -9.06 5.58
C LEU A 51 2.67 -7.90 6.43
N ARG A 52 1.54 -7.29 6.03
CA ARG A 52 0.88 -6.24 6.83
C ARG A 52 0.53 -6.75 8.22
N THR A 53 -0.16 -7.88 8.31
CA THR A 53 -0.56 -8.48 9.59
C THR A 53 0.65 -8.79 10.48
N ARG A 54 1.71 -9.37 9.90
CA ARG A 54 2.95 -9.68 10.62
C ARG A 54 3.66 -8.44 11.11
N CYS A 55 3.78 -7.40 10.27
CA CYS A 55 4.38 -6.13 10.68
C CYS A 55 3.65 -5.54 11.88
N LEU A 56 2.32 -5.44 11.83
CA LEU A 56 1.52 -4.92 12.94
C LEU A 56 1.65 -5.78 14.22
N ALA A 57 1.74 -7.11 14.08
CA ALA A 57 1.99 -8.00 15.21
C ALA A 57 3.39 -7.80 15.81
N HIS A 58 4.42 -7.62 14.98
CA HIS A 58 5.78 -7.33 15.44
C HIS A 58 5.88 -5.98 16.14
N LEU A 59 5.23 -4.94 15.62
CA LEU A 59 5.16 -3.63 16.27
C LEU A 59 4.50 -3.71 17.65
N ARG A 60 3.37 -4.44 17.76
CA ARG A 60 2.70 -4.67 19.05
C ARG A 60 3.55 -5.44 20.06
N ALA A 61 4.46 -6.28 19.58
CA ALA A 61 5.34 -7.10 20.41
C ALA A 61 6.73 -6.46 20.63
N ASP A 62 6.92 -5.19 20.25
CA ASP A 62 8.18 -4.45 20.33
C ASP A 62 9.36 -5.12 19.60
N ARG A 63 9.07 -5.91 18.55
CA ARG A 63 10.07 -6.58 17.73
C ARG A 63 10.42 -5.74 16.51
N LEU A 64 11.12 -4.63 16.74
CA LEU A 64 11.31 -3.57 15.76
C LEU A 64 12.06 -4.02 14.49
N ASP A 65 13.12 -4.82 14.61
CA ASP A 65 13.86 -5.33 13.44
C ASP A 65 12.97 -6.22 12.53
N ALA A 66 12.14 -7.06 13.15
CA ALA A 66 11.21 -7.93 12.43
C ALA A 66 10.07 -7.13 11.79
N ALA A 67 9.59 -6.08 12.47
CA ALA A 67 8.61 -5.15 11.92
C ALA A 67 9.17 -4.41 10.71
N LEU A 68 10.39 -3.86 10.82
CA LEU A 68 11.07 -3.15 9.74
C LEU A 68 11.31 -4.06 8.54
N SER A 69 11.72 -5.31 8.77
CA SER A 69 11.90 -6.31 7.72
C SER A 69 10.58 -6.59 6.98
N ALA A 70 9.50 -6.84 7.73
CA ALA A 70 8.18 -7.10 7.15
C ALA A 70 7.61 -5.89 6.39
N ALA A 71 7.79 -4.68 6.91
CA ALA A 71 7.35 -3.45 6.26
C ALA A 71 8.15 -3.14 4.99
N THR A 72 9.45 -3.41 5.00
CA THR A 72 10.31 -3.25 3.82
C THR A 72 9.89 -4.20 2.71
N GLU A 73 9.64 -5.47 3.04
CA GLU A 73 9.15 -6.45 2.07
C GLU A 73 7.76 -6.09 1.54
N LEU A 74 6.87 -5.58 2.40
CA LEU A 74 5.55 -5.10 2.01
C LEU A 74 5.64 -3.95 1.00
N HIS A 75 6.45 -2.94 1.30
CA HIS A 75 6.65 -1.77 0.43
C HIS A 75 7.31 -2.15 -0.89
N ALA A 76 8.25 -3.10 -0.89
CA ALA A 76 8.84 -3.62 -2.12
C ALA A 76 7.83 -4.37 -3.00
N LEU A 77 6.86 -5.07 -2.39
CA LEU A 77 5.80 -5.77 -3.12
C LEU A 77 4.75 -4.81 -3.70
N THR A 78 4.40 -3.77 -2.94
CA THR A 78 3.42 -2.76 -3.37
C THR A 78 3.71 -1.43 -2.67
N PRO A 79 4.36 -0.45 -3.34
CA PRO A 79 4.65 0.85 -2.75
C PRO A 79 3.40 1.76 -2.82
N ASP A 80 2.34 1.34 -2.15
CA ASP A 80 1.13 2.14 -1.92
C ASP A 80 1.24 2.96 -0.63
N ASP A 81 0.42 3.98 -0.45
CA ASP A 81 0.44 4.87 0.72
C ASP A 81 0.36 4.10 2.05
N ASP A 82 -0.35 2.98 2.08
CA ASP A 82 -0.52 2.15 3.27
C ASP A 82 0.78 1.42 3.63
N ALA A 83 1.47 0.85 2.63
CA ALA A 83 2.79 0.26 2.79
C ALA A 83 3.86 1.29 3.11
N THR A 84 3.85 2.46 2.44
CA THR A 84 4.78 3.56 2.72
C THR A 84 4.63 4.05 4.15
N ARG A 85 3.40 4.34 4.60
CA ARG A 85 3.14 4.77 5.99
C ARG A 85 3.60 3.72 6.99
N LEU A 86 3.33 2.44 6.74
CA LEU A 86 3.73 1.38 7.66
C LEU A 86 5.26 1.24 7.76
N LEU A 87 5.98 1.38 6.64
CA LEU A 87 7.44 1.39 6.62
C LEU A 87 8.01 2.63 7.32
N ALA A 88 7.44 3.82 7.09
CA ALA A 88 7.83 5.03 7.78
C ALA A 88 7.68 4.89 9.30
N VAL A 89 6.53 4.38 9.78
CA VAL A 89 6.29 4.11 11.21
C VAL A 89 7.30 3.11 11.76
N ALA A 90 7.58 2.02 11.04
CA ALA A 90 8.58 1.04 11.48
C ALA A 90 9.98 1.66 11.63
N ARG A 91 10.39 2.51 10.68
CA ARG A 91 11.67 3.25 10.75
C ARG A 91 11.72 4.24 11.90
N LEU A 92 10.65 5.01 12.13
CA LEU A 92 10.56 5.95 13.26
C LEU A 92 10.72 5.25 14.61
N LEU A 93 10.06 4.10 14.78
CA LEU A 93 10.14 3.33 16.02
C LEU A 93 11.51 2.66 16.20
N HIS A 94 12.14 2.24 15.10
CA HIS A 94 13.51 1.71 15.10
C HIS A 94 14.58 2.78 15.36
N GLY A 95 14.23 4.07 15.24
CA GLY A 95 15.12 5.21 15.47
C GLY A 95 15.75 5.80 14.21
N ASP A 96 15.39 5.31 13.02
CA ASP A 96 15.87 5.82 11.74
C ASP A 96 14.97 6.95 11.20
N TYR A 97 15.01 8.08 11.89
CA TYR A 97 14.17 9.24 11.59
C TYR A 97 14.46 9.84 10.20
N ALA A 98 15.73 9.88 9.80
CA ALA A 98 16.14 10.44 8.52
C ALA A 98 15.54 9.65 7.35
N ALA A 99 15.64 8.32 7.39
CA ALA A 99 15.10 7.47 6.35
C ALA A 99 13.56 7.45 6.35
N ALA A 100 12.91 7.66 7.50
CA ALA A 100 11.45 7.81 7.56
C ALA A 100 10.96 9.10 6.91
N LEU A 101 11.63 10.24 7.19
CA LEU A 101 11.29 11.54 6.59
C LEU A 101 11.53 11.56 5.08
N GLN A 102 12.64 11.00 4.61
CA GLN A 102 12.92 10.89 3.17
C GLN A 102 11.84 10.09 2.44
N LEU A 103 11.40 8.98 3.04
CA LEU A 103 10.37 8.12 2.48
C LEU A 103 9.04 8.88 2.31
N LEU A 104 8.62 9.65 3.32
CA LEU A 104 7.40 10.45 3.27
C LEU A 104 7.53 11.70 2.38
N ALA A 105 8.71 12.29 2.29
CA ALA A 105 8.96 13.45 1.43
C ALA A 105 8.89 13.09 -0.07
N GLY A 106 9.27 11.85 -0.43
CA GLY A 106 9.11 11.30 -1.78
C GLY A 106 7.66 11.15 -2.25
N GLU A 107 6.71 11.06 -1.31
CA GLU A 107 5.25 10.99 -1.57
C GLU A 107 4.63 12.38 -1.82
N LYS A 108 5.46 13.43 -1.85
CA LYS A 108 5.15 14.88 -1.81
C LYS A 108 4.54 15.34 -0.49
N LEU A 109 5.38 16.03 0.30
CA LEU A 109 4.90 17.12 1.15
C LEU A 109 4.29 18.21 0.27
N ASP A 110 3.00 18.13 -0.04
CA ASP A 110 2.16 19.32 -0.26
C ASP A 110 1.97 20.02 1.10
N LEU A 111 3.06 20.56 1.64
CA LEU A 111 2.99 21.48 2.77
C LEU A 111 2.42 22.81 2.24
N PRO A 112 1.37 23.39 2.85
CA PRO A 112 0.98 24.74 2.53
C PRO A 112 2.19 25.66 2.77
N SER A 113 2.62 26.35 1.72
CA SER A 113 3.65 27.38 1.77
C SER A 113 3.29 28.39 2.85
N VAL A 114 3.91 28.28 4.03
CA VAL A 114 3.82 29.27 5.10
C VAL A 114 4.49 30.53 4.56
N ARG A 115 3.70 31.44 4.00
CA ARG A 115 4.14 32.78 3.66
C ARG A 115 4.56 33.46 4.96
N SER A 116 5.86 33.58 5.18
CA SER A 116 6.44 34.46 6.20
C SER A 116 5.97 35.89 5.93
N GLY A 117 4.98 36.34 6.71
CA GLY A 117 4.63 37.76 6.79
C GLY A 117 5.68 38.47 7.63
N HIS A 118 6.72 39.00 6.98
CA HIS A 118 7.44 40.17 7.49
C HIS A 118 6.60 41.41 7.16
N GLY A 119 6.19 42.14 8.19
CA GLY A 119 5.46 43.39 8.06
C GLY A 119 5.59 44.16 9.36
N THR A 120 6.61 45.00 9.38
CA THR A 120 7.00 46.04 10.35
C THR A 120 5.88 46.90 10.88
#